data_AF-A0A4R0SM09-F1
#
_entry.id   AF-A0A4R0SM09-F1
#
_cell.length_a   1.000
_cell.length_b   1.000
_cell.length_c   1.000
_cell.angle_alpha   90.00
_cell.angle_beta   90.00
_cell.angle_gamma   90.00
#
_symmetry.space_group_name_H-M   'P 1'
#
loop_
_entity.id
_entity.type
_entity.pdbx_description
1 polymer ?
#
loop_
_entity_poly.entity_id
_entity_poly.type
_entity_poly.pdbx_seq_one_letter_code
_entity_poly.pdbx_strand_id
1 'polypeptide(L)'
;MRRPNFEPWSRRYLLHLSGLSRFDFPRLCVMACHSEGRLREPLLLYALQSDRFPELMAMTDDSELRGEYEHAADSLGELAPQDYALEHGYDPSTGDRYRKVLNSFYADWHRPETLARSKSIRRDACLRAKRERGVPVAPICRELGLNVGNVNAWLKNGDMSKVSLENATRLAHAFRAA
;
A
#
# COMPACT_ATOMS: atom_id res chain seq x y z
N MET A 1 -2.68 8.49 -8.21
CA MET A 1 -1.60 7.82 -7.46
C MET A 1 -1.17 6.64 -8.33
N ARG A 2 0.12 6.52 -8.64
CA ARG A 2 0.64 5.43 -9.48
C ARG A 2 0.74 4.17 -8.61
N ARG A 3 0.38 3.02 -9.18
CA ARG A 3 0.57 1.72 -8.53
C ARG A 3 2.07 1.43 -8.36
N PRO A 4 2.53 0.96 -7.19
CA PRO A 4 3.92 0.61 -6.96
C PRO A 4 4.30 -0.67 -7.71
N ASN A 5 5.56 -0.76 -8.14
CA ASN A 5 6.18 -2.03 -8.50
C ASN A 5 6.76 -2.67 -7.23
N PHE A 6 6.83 -4.00 -7.18
CA PHE A 6 7.24 -4.73 -5.98
C PHE A 6 8.67 -4.41 -5.56
N GLU A 7 9.66 -4.45 -6.47
CA GLU A 7 11.07 -4.20 -6.11
C GLU A 7 11.30 -2.85 -5.39
N PRO A 8 10.97 -1.67 -5.97
CA PRO A 8 11.16 -0.41 -5.27
C PRO A 8 10.24 -0.25 -4.04
N TRP A 9 9.13 -0.98 -3.97
CA TRP A 9 8.30 -1.04 -2.77
C TRP A 9 8.99 -1.82 -1.65
N SER A 10 9.47 -3.03 -1.92
CA SER A 10 10.13 -3.90 -0.94
C SER A 10 11.45 -3.30 -0.46
N ARG A 11 12.19 -2.57 -1.31
CA ARG A 11 13.36 -1.79 -0.87
C ARG A 11 13.03 -0.75 0.19
N ARG A 12 11.94 0.01 0.01
CA ARG A 12 11.48 1.00 1.01
C ARG A 12 10.96 0.31 2.27
N TYR A 13 10.27 -0.81 2.11
CA TYR A 13 9.77 -1.61 3.23
C TYR A 13 10.93 -2.16 4.07
N LEU A 14 11.96 -2.74 3.44
CA LEU A 14 13.19 -3.19 4.09
C LEU A 14 13.95 -2.05 4.78
N LEU A 15 14.00 -0.86 4.19
CA LEU A 15 14.58 0.33 4.83
C LEU A 15 13.82 0.75 6.08
N HIS A 16 12.48 0.78 6.00
CA HIS A 16 11.63 1.09 7.15
C HIS A 16 11.83 0.10 8.30
N LEU A 17 11.89 -1.20 7.99
CA LEU A 17 12.09 -2.25 8.99
C LEU A 17 13.51 -2.21 9.57
N SER A 18 14.54 -2.08 8.75
CA SER A 18 15.94 -2.08 9.21
C SER A 18 16.37 -0.79 9.91
N GLY A 19 15.66 0.33 9.68
CA GLY A 19 16.09 1.65 10.15
C GLY A 19 17.32 2.21 9.42
N LEU A 20 17.76 1.56 8.34
CA LEU A 20 18.87 2.06 7.52
C LEU A 20 18.42 3.29 6.71
N SER A 21 19.33 4.27 6.56
CA SER A 21 19.09 5.47 5.76
C SER A 21 19.19 5.24 4.25
N ARG A 22 19.88 4.17 3.83
CA ARG A 22 20.08 3.79 2.43
C ARG A 22 20.00 2.27 2.26
N PHE A 23 19.55 1.85 1.09
CA PHE A 23 19.45 0.43 0.76
C PHE A 23 20.84 -0.20 0.61
N ASP A 24 21.12 -1.21 1.41
CA ASP A 24 22.41 -1.91 1.47
C ASP A 24 22.13 -3.40 1.64
N PHE A 25 22.12 -4.13 0.53
CA PHE A 25 21.68 -5.53 0.51
C PHE A 25 22.57 -6.46 1.34
N PRO A 26 23.91 -6.42 1.24
CA PRO A 26 24.75 -7.24 2.11
C PRO A 26 24.50 -6.97 3.59
N ARG A 27 24.38 -5.70 3.98
CA ARG A 27 24.08 -5.36 5.38
C ARG A 27 22.72 -5.87 5.83
N LEU A 28 21.70 -5.81 4.96
CA LEU A 28 20.38 -6.36 5.25
C LEU A 28 20.41 -7.89 5.43
N CYS A 29 21.21 -8.62 4.65
CA CYS A 29 21.40 -10.06 4.80
C CYS A 29 22.00 -10.40 6.17
N VAL A 30 23.08 -9.72 6.56
CA VAL A 30 23.72 -9.89 7.87
C VAL A 30 22.73 -9.57 9.01
N MET A 31 21.96 -8.49 8.88
CA MET A 31 20.95 -8.12 9.88
C MET A 31 19.87 -9.20 10.03
N ALA A 32 19.37 -9.73 8.91
CA ALA A 32 18.34 -10.78 8.89
C ALA A 32 18.82 -12.09 9.55
N CYS A 33 20.09 -12.43 9.40
CA CYS A 33 20.70 -13.60 10.02
C CYS A 33 20.80 -13.42 11.54
N HIS A 34 21.35 -12.30 12.02
CA HIS A 34 21.85 -12.23 13.41
C HIS A 34 21.06 -11.34 14.37
N SER A 35 20.26 -10.39 13.88
CA SER A 35 19.75 -9.32 14.75
C SER A 35 18.30 -8.91 14.50
N GLU A 36 17.77 -9.21 13.32
CA GLU A 36 16.51 -8.62 12.87
C GLU A 36 15.66 -9.59 12.05
N GLY A 37 14.97 -10.50 12.76
CA GLY A 37 14.15 -11.53 12.14
C GLY A 37 13.05 -11.00 11.22
N ARG A 38 12.50 -9.81 11.48
CA ARG A 38 11.44 -9.21 10.63
C ARG A 38 11.90 -8.83 9.22
N LEU A 39 13.21 -8.87 8.94
CA LEU A 39 13.75 -8.67 7.60
C LEU A 39 13.71 -9.94 6.76
N ARG A 40 13.58 -11.13 7.36
CA ARG A 40 13.82 -12.39 6.67
C ARG A 40 12.87 -12.58 5.48
N GLU A 41 11.57 -12.41 5.72
CA GLU A 41 10.54 -12.57 4.69
C GLU A 41 10.60 -11.51 3.59
N PRO A 42 10.61 -10.20 3.88
CA PRO A 42 10.69 -9.19 2.83
C PRO A 42 12.01 -9.24 2.05
N LEU A 43 13.10 -9.72 2.67
CA LEU A 43 14.39 -9.85 2.00
C LEU A 43 14.39 -11.01 1.01
N LEU A 44 13.81 -12.16 1.36
CA LEU A 44 13.59 -13.27 0.42
C LEU A 44 12.78 -12.80 -0.79
N LEU A 45 11.63 -12.17 -0.54
CA LEU A 45 10.76 -11.70 -1.62
C LEU A 45 11.43 -10.62 -2.48
N TYR A 46 12.23 -9.73 -1.90
CA TYR A 46 13.04 -8.81 -2.68
C TYR A 46 14.06 -9.55 -3.56
N ALA A 47 14.76 -10.54 -2.99
CA ALA A 47 15.78 -11.30 -3.69
C ALA A 47 15.19 -12.10 -4.86
N LEU A 48 14.04 -12.73 -4.68
CA LEU A 48 13.31 -13.42 -5.74
C LEU A 48 12.83 -12.46 -6.84
N GLN A 49 12.27 -11.30 -6.45
CA GLN A 49 11.80 -10.30 -7.43
C GLN A 49 12.92 -9.68 -8.26
N SER A 50 14.15 -9.64 -7.72
CA SER A 50 15.28 -8.90 -8.30
C SER A 50 16.38 -9.81 -8.85
N ASP A 51 16.12 -11.12 -8.99
CA ASP A 51 17.10 -12.12 -9.43
C ASP A 51 18.37 -12.19 -8.55
N ARG A 52 18.23 -11.95 -7.25
CA ARG A 52 19.33 -11.96 -6.25
C ARG A 52 19.23 -13.11 -5.26
N PHE A 53 18.35 -14.09 -5.50
CA PHE A 53 18.22 -15.24 -4.63
C PHE A 53 19.55 -16.00 -4.41
N PRO A 54 20.38 -16.28 -5.43
CA PRO A 54 21.68 -16.92 -5.20
C PRO A 54 22.61 -16.11 -4.29
N GLU A 55 22.56 -14.78 -4.38
CA GLU A 55 23.36 -13.89 -3.54
C GLU A 55 22.85 -13.88 -2.10
N LEU A 56 21.53 -13.84 -1.88
CA LEU A 56 20.92 -14.00 -0.56
C LEU A 56 21.39 -15.30 0.08
N MET A 57 21.29 -16.41 -0.65
CA MET A 57 21.70 -17.71 -0.14
C MET A 57 23.18 -17.72 0.21
N ALA A 58 24.06 -17.19 -0.66
CA ALA A 58 25.49 -17.10 -0.39
C ALA A 58 25.83 -16.29 0.88
N MET A 59 25.05 -15.25 1.20
CA MET A 59 25.24 -14.41 2.39
C MET A 59 24.52 -14.92 3.64
N THR A 60 23.67 -15.94 3.52
CA THR A 60 22.99 -16.55 4.67
C THR A 60 23.86 -17.68 5.21
N ASP A 61 24.50 -17.44 6.35
CA ASP A 61 25.39 -18.42 7.00
C ASP A 61 24.64 -19.41 7.92
N ASP A 62 23.47 -19.02 8.40
CA ASP A 62 22.54 -19.87 9.15
C ASP A 62 21.88 -20.92 8.24
N SER A 63 22.22 -22.20 8.45
CA SER A 63 21.68 -23.32 7.66
C SER A 63 20.18 -23.54 7.84
N GLU A 64 19.63 -23.25 9.02
CA GLU A 64 18.19 -23.38 9.27
C GLU A 64 17.44 -22.30 8.48
N LEU A 65 17.93 -21.06 8.54
CA LEU A 65 17.37 -19.95 7.75
C LEU A 65 17.48 -20.18 6.24
N ARG A 66 18.58 -20.75 5.75
CA ARG A 66 18.69 -21.14 4.34
C ARG A 66 17.61 -22.15 3.94
N GLY A 67 17.37 -23.17 4.76
CA GLY A 67 16.32 -24.16 4.51
C GLY A 67 14.93 -23.52 4.52
N GLU A 68 14.67 -22.57 5.41
CA GLU A 68 13.42 -21.80 5.42
C GLU A 68 13.25 -20.95 4.14
N TYR A 69 14.33 -20.40 3.60
CA TYR A 69 14.31 -19.63 2.35
C TYR A 69 14.07 -20.50 1.13
N GLU A 70 14.72 -21.65 1.03
CA GLU A 70 14.51 -22.61 -0.05
C GLU A 70 13.05 -23.11 -0.06
N HIS A 71 12.56 -23.56 1.09
CA HIS A 71 11.18 -24.05 1.19
C HIS A 71 10.13 -22.98 0.81
N ALA A 72 10.38 -21.73 1.22
CA ALA A 72 9.49 -20.62 0.88
C ALA A 72 9.58 -20.23 -0.60
N ALA A 73 10.78 -20.25 -1.19
CA ALA A 73 10.95 -20.02 -2.62
C ALA A 73 10.23 -21.10 -3.45
N ASP A 74 10.39 -22.37 -3.06
CA ASP A 74 9.69 -23.50 -3.70
C ASP A 74 8.16 -23.35 -3.61
N SER A 75 7.66 -22.87 -2.47
CA SER A 75 6.23 -22.65 -2.24
C SER A 75 5.63 -21.53 -3.10
N LEU A 76 6.44 -20.53 -3.47
CA LEU A 76 6.04 -19.47 -4.41
C LEU A 76 6.07 -19.94 -5.86
N GLY A 77 6.85 -20.99 -6.15
CA GLY A 77 7.05 -21.54 -7.48
C GLY A 77 7.82 -20.58 -8.39
N GLU A 78 7.52 -20.61 -9.69
CA GLU A 78 8.18 -19.77 -10.69
C GLU A 78 7.62 -18.34 -10.78
N LEU A 79 6.56 -18.03 -10.01
CA LEU A 79 5.95 -16.71 -10.04
C LEU A 79 6.81 -15.69 -9.30
N ALA A 80 7.08 -14.57 -9.97
CA ALA A 80 7.68 -13.42 -9.32
C ALA A 80 6.76 -12.94 -8.16
N PRO A 81 7.32 -12.48 -7.03
CA PRO A 81 6.54 -12.05 -5.86
C PRO A 81 5.44 -11.03 -6.17
N GLN A 82 5.67 -10.11 -7.12
CA GLN A 82 4.63 -9.19 -7.58
C GLN A 82 3.43 -9.94 -8.17
N ASP A 83 3.69 -10.84 -9.12
CA ASP A 83 2.64 -11.53 -9.86
C ASP A 83 1.90 -12.51 -8.94
N TYR A 84 2.64 -13.22 -8.08
CA TYR A 84 2.07 -14.05 -7.03
C TYR A 84 1.10 -13.25 -6.14
N ALA A 85 1.50 -12.07 -5.67
CA ALA A 85 0.63 -11.23 -4.83
C ALA A 85 -0.63 -10.76 -5.57
N LEU A 86 -0.54 -10.46 -6.87
CA LEU A 86 -1.66 -9.97 -7.66
C LEU A 86 -2.61 -11.08 -8.11
N GLU A 87 -2.10 -12.28 -8.36
CA GLU A 87 -2.89 -13.45 -8.76
C GLU A 87 -3.67 -14.03 -7.57
N HIS A 88 -3.01 -14.19 -6.42
CA HIS A 88 -3.63 -14.79 -5.24
C HIS A 88 -4.38 -13.77 -4.35
N GLY A 89 -4.13 -12.48 -4.55
CA GLY A 89 -4.80 -11.41 -3.87
C GLY A 89 -4.52 -11.35 -2.36
N TYR A 90 -5.45 -10.73 -1.63
CA TYR A 90 -5.40 -10.65 -0.17
C TYR A 90 -5.98 -11.90 0.46
N ASP A 91 -5.17 -12.65 1.22
CA ASP A 91 -5.62 -13.79 2.01
C ASP A 91 -5.11 -13.67 3.46
N PRO A 92 -5.99 -13.36 4.43
CA PRO A 92 -5.63 -13.25 5.83
C PRO A 92 -5.65 -14.60 6.57
N SER A 93 -6.14 -15.67 5.93
CA SER A 93 -6.36 -16.97 6.58
C SER A 93 -5.10 -17.82 6.67
N THR A 94 -4.07 -17.47 5.89
CA THR A 94 -2.78 -18.15 5.92
C THR A 94 -1.92 -17.62 7.06
N GLY A 95 -1.54 -18.51 7.99
CA GLY A 95 -0.52 -18.24 9.02
C GLY A 95 0.89 -18.03 8.47
N ASP A 96 1.06 -18.06 7.16
CA ASP A 96 2.32 -17.85 6.46
C ASP A 96 2.79 -16.39 6.60
N ARG A 97 3.95 -16.23 7.24
CA ARG A 97 4.65 -14.97 7.47
C ARG A 97 5.01 -14.25 6.15
N TYR A 98 5.27 -14.98 5.07
CA TYR A 98 5.58 -14.38 3.76
C TYR A 98 4.35 -13.70 3.14
N ARG A 99 3.16 -14.28 3.35
CA ARG A 99 1.90 -13.68 2.88
C ARG A 99 1.57 -12.35 3.54
N LYS A 100 2.05 -12.06 4.74
CA LYS A 100 1.87 -10.71 5.34
C LYS A 100 2.54 -9.62 4.51
N VAL A 101 3.73 -9.89 3.97
CA VAL A 101 4.46 -8.94 3.12
C VAL A 101 3.75 -8.77 1.78
N LEU A 102 3.35 -9.88 1.16
CA LEU A 102 2.60 -9.87 -0.10
C LEU A 102 1.24 -9.16 0.04
N ASN A 103 0.51 -9.41 1.13
CA ASN A 103 -0.73 -8.71 1.47
C ASN A 103 -0.51 -7.20 1.66
N SER A 104 0.62 -6.80 2.26
CA SER A 104 0.97 -5.38 2.44
C SER A 104 1.24 -4.71 1.10
N PHE A 105 1.97 -5.38 0.20
CA PHE A 105 2.17 -4.90 -1.16
C PHE A 105 0.84 -4.80 -1.92
N TYR A 106 0.01 -5.85 -1.87
CA TYR A 106 -1.30 -5.88 -2.52
C TYR A 106 -2.19 -4.72 -2.05
N ALA A 107 -2.24 -4.46 -0.74
CA ALA A 107 -3.01 -3.35 -0.18
C ALA A 107 -2.52 -1.99 -0.68
N ASP A 108 -1.21 -1.77 -0.76
CA ASP A 108 -0.63 -0.55 -1.31
C ASP A 108 -0.86 -0.43 -2.82
N TRP A 109 -0.86 -1.56 -3.54
CA TRP A 109 -1.15 -1.62 -4.96
C TRP A 109 -2.59 -1.21 -5.29
N HIS A 110 -3.55 -1.66 -4.47
CA HIS A 110 -4.98 -1.31 -4.56
C HIS A 110 -5.37 -0.03 -3.78
N ARG A 111 -4.39 0.71 -3.26
CA ARG A 111 -4.63 1.97 -2.56
C ARG A 111 -5.37 3.01 -3.43
N PRO A 112 -5.08 3.19 -4.74
CA PRO A 112 -5.82 4.14 -5.57
C PRO A 112 -7.33 3.89 -5.58
N GLU A 113 -7.75 2.63 -5.70
CA GLU A 113 -9.15 2.20 -5.73
C GLU A 113 -9.81 2.39 -4.36
N THR A 114 -9.12 1.98 -3.29
CA THR A 114 -9.57 2.17 -1.90
C THR A 114 -9.79 3.66 -1.58
N LEU A 115 -8.89 4.52 -2.03
CA LEU A 115 -9.02 5.97 -1.87
C LEU A 115 -10.17 6.53 -2.71
N ALA A 116 -10.32 6.11 -3.97
CA ALA A 116 -11.41 6.53 -4.84
C ALA A 116 -12.78 6.13 -4.27
N ARG A 117 -12.92 4.88 -3.80
CA ARG A 117 -14.13 4.39 -3.11
C ARG A 117 -14.44 5.21 -1.86
N SER A 118 -13.43 5.45 -1.03
CA SER A 118 -13.58 6.26 0.20
C SER A 118 -14.03 7.69 -0.07
N LYS A 119 -13.53 8.30 -1.16
CA LYS A 119 -14.00 9.60 -1.64
C LYS A 119 -15.43 9.51 -2.19
N SER A 120 -15.77 8.48 -2.95
CA SER A 120 -17.13 8.30 -3.48
C SER A 120 -18.18 8.24 -2.37
N ILE A 121 -17.93 7.49 -1.29
CA ILE A 121 -18.85 7.40 -0.15
C ILE A 121 -19.13 8.79 0.46
N ARG A 122 -18.10 9.64 0.59
CA ARG A 122 -18.22 11.01 1.10
C ARG A 122 -18.95 11.94 0.13
N ARG A 123 -18.70 11.76 -1.18
CA ARG A 123 -19.43 12.47 -2.24
C ARG A 123 -20.93 12.19 -2.13
N ASP A 124 -21.31 10.93 -2.00
CA ASP A 124 -22.71 10.53 -1.92
C ASP A 124 -23.39 11.10 -0.67
N ALA A 125 -22.67 11.19 0.45
CA ALA A 125 -23.15 11.87 1.65
C ALA A 125 -23.39 13.37 1.41
N CYS A 126 -22.48 14.08 0.73
CA CYS A 126 -22.66 15.50 0.40
C CYS A 126 -23.86 15.71 -0.56
N LEU A 127 -24.01 14.85 -1.57
CA LEU A 127 -25.11 14.92 -2.53
C LEU A 127 -26.47 14.65 -1.89
N ARG A 128 -26.55 13.71 -0.94
CA ARG A 128 -27.77 13.48 -0.14
C ARG A 128 -28.15 14.73 0.66
N ALA A 129 -27.22 15.27 1.47
CA ALA A 129 -27.47 16.46 2.26
C ALA A 129 -27.90 17.66 1.40
N LYS A 130 -27.26 17.85 0.25
CA LYS A 130 -27.62 18.90 -0.71
C LYS A 130 -29.05 18.75 -1.25
N ARG A 131 -29.48 17.53 -1.59
CA ARG A 131 -30.84 17.26 -2.10
C ARG A 131 -31.90 17.45 -1.01
N GLU A 132 -31.61 17.00 0.20
CA GLU A 132 -32.58 16.98 1.30
C GLU A 132 -32.75 18.34 1.97
N ARG A 133 -31.69 19.15 2.05
CA ARG A 133 -31.68 20.39 2.83
C ARG A 133 -31.36 21.65 2.01
N GLY A 134 -31.12 21.52 0.71
CA GLY A 134 -30.83 22.66 -0.16
C GLY A 134 -29.48 23.34 0.11
N VAL A 135 -28.54 22.65 0.77
CA VAL A 135 -27.26 23.23 1.20
C VAL A 135 -26.44 23.79 0.01
N PRO A 136 -26.08 25.08 0.02
CA PRO A 136 -25.27 25.67 -1.05
C PRO A 136 -23.79 25.28 -0.92
N VAL A 137 -23.17 24.92 -2.05
CA VAL A 137 -21.76 24.47 -2.10
C VAL A 137 -20.77 25.60 -1.84
N ALA A 138 -21.05 26.81 -2.33
CA ALA A 138 -20.10 27.92 -2.32
C ALA A 138 -19.77 28.46 -0.91
N PRO A 139 -20.74 28.65 0.01
CA PRO A 139 -20.43 29.04 1.39
C PRO A 139 -19.55 28.03 2.12
N ILE A 140 -19.85 26.72 2.00
CA ILE A 140 -19.04 25.65 2.58
C ILE A 140 -17.61 25.68 2.03
N CYS A 141 -17.45 25.84 0.72
CA CYS A 141 -16.12 25.93 0.12
C CYS A 141 -15.34 27.14 0.64
N ARG A 142 -16.00 28.29 0.83
CA ARG A 142 -15.38 29.50 1.38
C ARG A 142 -14.92 29.27 2.82
N GLU A 143 -15.77 28.69 3.65
CA GLU A 143 -15.45 28.36 5.05
C GLU A 143 -14.27 27.38 5.16
N LEU A 144 -14.24 26.35 4.30
CA LEU A 144 -13.18 25.35 4.31
C LEU A 144 -11.91 25.76 3.55
N GLY A 145 -11.90 26.92 2.88
CA GLY A 145 -10.78 27.37 2.04
C GLY A 145 -10.56 26.51 0.79
N LEU A 146 -11.62 25.96 0.20
CA LEU A 146 -11.56 25.03 -0.93
C LEU A 146 -11.94 25.69 -2.26
N ASN A 147 -11.30 25.24 -3.34
CA ASN A 147 -11.63 25.68 -4.69
C ASN A 147 -13.01 25.12 -5.13
N VAL A 148 -13.97 26.01 -5.33
CA VAL A 148 -15.36 25.68 -5.72
C VAL A 148 -15.43 24.91 -7.04
N GLY A 149 -14.54 25.19 -8.00
CA GLY A 149 -14.47 24.48 -9.27
C GLY A 149 -14.09 23.01 -9.08
N ASN A 150 -13.03 22.74 -8.31
CA ASN A 150 -12.60 21.38 -7.98
C ASN A 150 -13.67 20.60 -7.21
N VAL A 151 -14.31 21.24 -6.23
CA VAL A 151 -15.39 20.63 -5.47
C VAL A 151 -16.59 20.33 -6.36
N ASN A 152 -16.97 21.23 -7.27
CA ASN A 152 -18.04 20.96 -8.23
C ASN A 152 -17.69 19.85 -9.23
N ALA A 153 -16.46 19.79 -9.73
CA ALA A 153 -16.02 18.70 -10.60
C ALA A 153 -16.10 17.34 -9.89
N TRP A 154 -15.74 17.29 -8.61
CA TRP A 154 -15.91 16.09 -7.79
C TRP A 154 -17.39 15.76 -7.53
N LEU A 155 -18.19 16.72 -7.04
CA LEU A 155 -19.60 16.49 -6.70
C LEU A 155 -20.46 16.16 -7.92
N LYS A 156 -20.34 16.93 -9.00
CA LYS A 156 -21.19 16.78 -10.19
C LYS A 156 -20.67 15.67 -11.11
N ASN A 157 -19.38 15.69 -11.42
CA ASN A 157 -18.81 14.84 -12.48
C ASN A 157 -18.16 13.57 -11.92
N GLY A 158 -18.04 13.43 -10.60
CA GLY A 158 -17.42 12.25 -9.98
C GLY A 158 -15.90 12.22 -10.13
N ASP A 159 -15.25 13.35 -10.43
CA ASP A 159 -13.81 13.39 -10.63
C ASP A 159 -13.06 13.28 -9.28
N MET A 160 -12.65 12.06 -8.93
CA MET A 160 -11.94 11.74 -7.67
C MET A 160 -10.52 12.31 -7.59
N SER A 161 -10.00 12.86 -8.69
CA SER A 161 -8.68 13.51 -8.72
C SER A 161 -8.71 14.92 -8.13
N LYS A 162 -9.87 15.59 -8.15
CA LYS A 162 -10.00 17.02 -7.82
C LYS A 162 -10.02 17.33 -6.32
N VAL A 163 -10.35 16.34 -5.50
CA VAL A 163 -10.48 16.50 -4.05
C VAL A 163 -9.68 15.41 -3.34
N SER A 164 -8.87 15.80 -2.34
CA SER A 164 -8.15 14.84 -1.47
C SER A 164 -9.12 14.09 -0.57
N LEU A 165 -8.71 12.94 -0.01
CA LEU A 165 -9.58 12.21 0.92
C LEU A 165 -9.87 13.04 2.19
N GLU A 166 -8.89 13.81 2.65
CA GLU A 166 -9.05 14.73 3.77
C GLU A 166 -10.11 15.81 3.48
N ASN A 167 -10.00 16.49 2.33
CA ASN A 167 -10.97 17.51 1.95
C ASN A 167 -12.37 16.92 1.68
N ALA A 168 -12.45 15.70 1.12
CA ALA A 168 -13.72 14.98 1.00
C ALA A 168 -14.35 14.69 2.37
N THR A 169 -13.53 14.40 3.38
CA THR A 169 -14.00 14.16 4.76
C THR A 169 -14.51 15.47 5.37
N ARG A 170 -13.73 16.54 5.29
CA ARG A 170 -14.12 17.88 5.76
C ARG A 170 -15.43 18.36 5.13
N LEU A 171 -15.56 18.18 3.80
CA LEU A 171 -16.80 18.48 3.07
C LEU A 171 -17.99 17.67 3.60
N ALA A 172 -17.85 16.34 3.76
CA ALA A 172 -18.94 15.50 4.24
C ALA A 172 -19.42 15.89 5.66
N HIS A 173 -18.52 16.36 6.53
CA HIS A 173 -18.90 16.91 7.82
C HIS A 173 -19.63 18.25 7.70
N ALA A 174 -19.09 19.20 6.92
CA ALA A 174 -19.70 20.51 6.75
C ALA A 174 -21.10 20.43 6.11
N PHE A 175 -21.29 19.59 5.09
CA PHE A 175 -22.60 19.35 4.47
C PHE A 175 -23.62 18.74 5.43
N ARG A 176 -23.18 17.99 6.44
CA ARG A 176 -24.07 17.41 7.46
C ARG A 176 -24.44 18.43 8.54
N ALA A 177 -23.57 19.38 8.83
CA ALA A 177 -23.77 20.41 9.84
C ALA A 177 -24.61 21.60 9.33
N ALA A 178 -24.62 21.82 8.02
CA ALA A 178 -25.50 22.78 7.35
C ALA A 178 -26.94 22.24 7.17
#